data_AF-A0A9E2VMS9-F1
#
_entry.id   AF-A0A9E2VMS9-F1
#
_cell.length_a   1.000
_cell.length_b   1.000
_cell.length_c   1.000
_cell.angle_alpha   90.00
_cell.angle_beta   90.00
_cell.angle_gamma   90.00
#
_symmetry.space_group_name_H-M   'P 1'
#
loop_
_entity.id
_entity.type
_entity.pdbx_description
1 polymer ?
#
loop_
_entity_poly.entity_id
_entity_poly.type
_entity_poly.pdbx_seq_one_letter_code
_entity_poly.pdbx_strand_id
1 'polypeptide(L)'
;LQSLSKERFCRSLQRLVPEVRITDLETGGSGVRAQAMSPAGDLVQDFQIVRGEEALHVLNAPSPAATASLAIGEHIAGLLDW
;
A
#
# COMPACT_ATOMS: atom_id res chain seq x y z
N LEU A 1 -6.41 9.02 -14.70
CA LEU A 1 -7.20 8.96 -15.95
C LEU A 1 -7.21 7.58 -16.62
N GLN A 2 -6.14 6.77 -16.56
CA GLN A 2 -6.13 5.44 -17.18
C GLN A 2 -7.23 4.50 -16.64
N SER A 3 -7.47 4.51 -15.33
CA SER A 3 -8.54 3.74 -14.69
C SER A 3 -9.96 4.19 -15.05
N LEU A 4 -10.13 5.34 -15.71
CA LEU A 4 -11.44 5.85 -16.14
C LEU A 4 -11.83 5.37 -17.56
N SER A 5 -10.89 4.83 -18.34
CA SER A 5 -11.18 4.27 -19.67
C SER A 5 -10.56 2.89 -19.79
N LYS A 6 -11.43 1.90 -19.95
CA LYS A 6 -11.06 0.49 -20.08
C LYS A 6 -10.13 0.26 -21.28
N GLU A 7 -10.34 0.99 -22.37
CA GLU A 7 -9.52 0.96 -23.59
C GLU A 7 -8.09 1.48 -23.33
N ARG A 8 -7.98 2.61 -22.62
CA ARG A 8 -6.66 3.20 -22.29
C ARG A 8 -5.90 2.31 -21.31
N PHE A 9 -6.59 1.71 -20.35
CA PHE A 9 -6.00 0.75 -19.43
C PHE A 9 -5.49 -0.49 -20.18
N CYS A 10 -6.31 -1.10 -21.04
CA CYS A 10 -5.93 -2.24 -21.87
C CYS A 10 -4.67 -1.96 -22.71
N ARG A 11 -4.63 -0.81 -23.41
CA ARG A 11 -3.46 -0.41 -24.21
C ARG A 11 -2.19 -0.25 -23.38
N SER A 12 -2.31 0.14 -22.10
CA SER A 12 -1.16 0.23 -21.20
C SER A 12 -0.65 -1.15 -20.80
N LEU A 13 -1.55 -2.10 -20.51
CA LEU A 13 -1.21 -3.50 -20.19
C LEU A 13 -0.53 -4.20 -21.37
N GLN A 14 -0.98 -3.93 -22.59
CA GLN A 14 -0.43 -4.49 -23.82
C GLN A 14 1.04 -4.13 -24.09
N ARG A 15 1.61 -3.16 -23.37
CA ARG A 15 3.07 -2.89 -23.41
C ARG A 15 3.88 -4.01 -22.77
N LEU A 16 3.29 -4.73 -21.81
CA LEU A 16 3.92 -5.86 -21.12
C LEU A 16 3.39 -7.20 -21.64
N VAL A 17 2.08 -7.30 -21.89
CA VAL A 17 1.41 -8.53 -22.38
C VAL A 17 0.49 -8.18 -23.57
N PRO A 18 1.02 -8.19 -24.81
CA PRO A 18 0.31 -7.72 -26.01
C PRO A 18 -1.03 -8.41 -26.32
N GLU A 19 -1.20 -9.65 -25.87
CA GLU A 19 -2.35 -10.50 -26.18
C GLU A 19 -3.59 -10.15 -25.34
N VAL A 20 -3.44 -9.36 -24.27
CA VAL A 20 -4.55 -8.95 -23.40
C VAL A 20 -5.60 -8.18 -24.21
N ARG A 21 -6.86 -8.56 -24.02
CA ARG A 21 -8.03 -7.96 -24.69
C ARG A 21 -8.90 -7.25 -23.66
N ILE A 22 -9.75 -6.34 -24.15
CA ILE A 22 -10.72 -5.63 -23.30
C ILE A 22 -11.68 -6.61 -22.61
N THR A 23 -11.97 -7.75 -23.24
CA THR A 23 -12.82 -8.82 -22.69
C THR A 23 -12.20 -9.52 -21.49
N ASP A 24 -10.89 -9.43 -21.31
CA ASP A 24 -10.16 -10.08 -20.22
C ASP A 24 -10.12 -9.18 -18.97
N LEU A 25 -10.68 -7.97 -19.05
CA LEU A 25 -10.65 -6.97 -17.99
C LEU A 25 -12.01 -6.85 -17.31
N GLU A 26 -11.98 -6.74 -15.99
CA GLU A 26 -13.14 -6.43 -15.15
C GLU A 26 -12.88 -5.17 -14.33
N THR A 27 -13.95 -4.55 -13.83
CA THR A 27 -13.82 -3.37 -12.97
C THR A 27 -13.31 -3.79 -11.61
N GLY A 28 -12.13 -3.30 -11.23
CA GLY A 28 -11.58 -3.45 -9.88
C GLY A 28 -11.97 -2.31 -8.94
N GLY A 29 -11.75 -2.52 -7.64
CA GLY A 29 -11.83 -1.46 -6.65
C GLY A 29 -10.65 -0.48 -6.71
N SER A 30 -10.75 0.62 -5.97
CA SER A 30 -9.64 1.52 -5.70
C SER A 30 -9.10 1.29 -4.29
N GLY A 31 -7.78 1.29 -4.15
CA GLY A 31 -7.09 1.26 -2.85
C GLY A 31 -6.47 2.63 -2.55
N VAL A 32 -6.62 3.11 -1.31
CA VAL A 32 -5.90 4.27 -0.80
C VAL A 32 -4.74 3.79 0.04
N ARG A 33 -3.52 4.24 -0.28
CA ARG A 33 -2.34 3.94 0.55
C ARG A 33 -2.33 4.88 1.75
N ALA A 34 -2.34 4.33 2.96
CA ALA A 34 -2.18 5.08 4.20
C ALA A 34 -0.70 5.45 4.42
N GLN A 35 -0.15 6.27 3.52
CA GLN A 35 1.21 6.78 3.60
C GLN A 35 1.24 8.01 4.51
N ALA A 36 2.05 7.97 5.57
CA ALA A 36 2.25 9.13 6.43
C ALA A 36 3.07 10.22 5.73
N MET A 37 2.74 11.47 6.04
CA MET A 37 3.46 12.66 5.60
C MET A 37 3.96 13.42 6.83
N SER A 38 5.21 13.86 6.79
CA SER A 38 5.81 14.66 7.86
C SER A 38 5.19 16.07 7.86
N PRO A 39 5.30 16.82 8.98
CA PRO A 39 4.91 18.23 9.01
C PRO A 39 5.64 19.11 8.00
N ALA A 40 6.81 18.67 7.50
CA ALA A 40 7.55 19.36 6.44
C ALA A 40 7.03 19.04 5.02
N GLY A 41 6.08 18.10 4.88
CA GLY A 41 5.51 17.68 3.60
C GLY A 41 6.16 16.45 2.97
N ASP A 42 7.18 15.88 3.61
CA ASP A 42 7.88 14.71 3.09
C ASP A 42 7.10 13.42 3.36
N LEU A 43 7.09 12.50 2.41
CA LEU A 43 6.52 11.17 2.62
C LEU A 43 7.46 10.34 3.51
N VAL A 44 6.92 9.78 4.59
CA VAL A 44 7.67 8.90 5.49
C VAL A 44 7.95 7.60 4.75
N GLN A 45 9.22 7.29 4.49
CA GLN A 45 9.58 6.16 3.62
C GLN A 45 9.49 4.79 4.30
N ASP A 46 9.65 4.75 5.63
CA ASP A 46 9.80 3.52 6.41
C ASP A 46 8.71 3.39 7.49
N PHE A 47 8.75 2.33 8.30
CA PHE A 47 7.82 2.13 9.39
C PHE A 47 7.91 3.23 10.42
N GLN A 48 6.74 3.72 10.84
CA GLN A 48 6.62 4.70 11.90
C GLN A 48 5.69 4.16 12.97
N ILE A 49 6.29 3.76 14.09
CA ILE A 49 5.60 3.23 15.26
C ILE A 49 5.84 4.20 16.42
N VAL A 50 4.78 4.57 17.13
CA VAL A 50 4.84 5.51 18.27
C VAL A 50 4.23 4.85 19.50
N ARG A 51 4.99 4.78 20.59
CA ARG A 51 4.52 4.29 21.89
C ARG A 51 3.87 5.42 22.67
N GLY A 52 2.61 5.24 23.04
CA GLY A 52 1.89 6.04 24.04
C GLY A 52 1.88 5.34 25.40
N GLU A 53 1.16 5.90 26.37
CA GLU A 53 1.08 5.35 27.75
C GLU A 53 0.45 3.95 27.78
N GLU A 54 -0.67 3.75 27.05
CA GLU A 54 -1.43 2.47 27.05
C GLU A 54 -1.69 1.96 25.61
N ALA A 55 -0.96 2.48 24.62
CA ALA A 55 -1.17 2.13 23.22
C ALA A 55 0.14 2.15 22.43
N LEU A 56 0.19 1.32 21.38
CA LEU A 56 1.22 1.37 20.35
C LEU A 56 0.56 1.75 19.02
N HIS A 57 0.96 2.86 18.45
CA HIS A 57 0.39 3.39 17.20
C HIS A 57 1.27 3.01 16.02
N VAL A 58 0.72 2.31 15.03
CA VAL A 58 1.38 2.06 13.74
C VAL A 58 0.92 3.12 12.76
N LEU A 59 1.67 4.21 12.66
CA LEU A 59 1.31 5.39 11.87
C LEU A 59 1.65 5.24 10.39
N ASN A 60 2.72 4.50 10.08
CA ASN A 60 3.14 4.25 8.71
C ASN A 60 3.67 2.82 8.60
N ALA A 61 3.10 2.06 7.66
CA ALA A 61 3.64 0.79 7.21
C ALA A 61 3.42 0.73 5.70
N PRO A 62 4.27 1.41 4.91
CA PRO A 62 4.08 1.48 3.48
C PRO A 62 4.44 0.14 2.82
N SER A 63 4.27 0.07 1.50
CA SER A 63 4.54 -1.15 0.73
C SER A 63 5.96 -1.68 1.01
N PRO A 64 6.14 -2.99 1.28
CA PRO A 64 5.18 -4.09 1.05
C PRO A 64 4.46 -4.60 2.31
N ALA A 65 3.73 -3.74 3.04
CA ALA A 65 3.05 -4.12 4.29
C ALA A 65 2.16 -5.37 4.23
N ALA A 66 1.40 -5.59 3.15
CA ALA A 66 0.59 -6.80 3.02
C ALA A 66 1.45 -8.07 2.95
N THR A 67 2.52 -8.04 2.14
CA THR A 67 3.43 -9.18 1.95
C THR A 67 4.29 -9.44 3.20
N ALA A 68 4.73 -8.39 3.89
CA ALA A 68 5.57 -8.48 5.09
C ALA A 68 4.77 -8.50 6.41
N SER A 69 3.45 -8.64 6.33
CA SER A 69 2.53 -8.45 7.48
C SER A 69 2.88 -9.30 8.71
N LEU A 70 3.33 -10.54 8.52
CA LEU A 70 3.72 -11.42 9.64
C LEU A 70 4.99 -10.92 10.35
N ALA A 71 6.03 -10.59 9.61
CA ALA A 71 7.27 -10.05 10.18
C ALA A 71 7.04 -8.69 10.87
N ILE A 72 6.15 -7.86 10.31
CA ILE A 72 5.71 -6.61 10.95
C ILE A 72 4.99 -6.91 12.26
N GLY A 73 4.10 -7.91 12.27
CA GLY A 73 3.38 -8.34 13.47
C GLY A 73 4.32 -8.85 14.56
N GLU A 74 5.32 -9.67 14.20
CA GLU A 74 6.36 -10.12 15.13
C GLU A 74 7.16 -8.97 15.72
N HIS A 75 7.55 -8.00 14.88
CA HIS A 75 8.24 -6.79 15.34
C HIS A 75 7.38 -5.99 16.32
N ILE A 76 6.11 -5.76 15.99
CA ILE A 76 5.15 -5.08 16.87
C ILE A 76 4.99 -5.80 18.20
N ALA A 77 4.85 -7.13 18.19
CA ALA A 77 4.72 -7.92 19.41
C ALA A 77 5.97 -7.82 20.29
N GLY A 78 7.17 -7.81 19.70
CA GLY A 78 8.43 -7.64 20.42
C GLY A 78 8.64 -6.25 21.03
N LEU A 79 7.87 -5.24 20.60
CA LEU A 79 7.88 -3.89 21.21
C LEU A 79 6.97 -3.79 22.43
N LEU A 80 6.16 -4.81 22.70
CA LEU A 80 5.21 -4.83 23.82
C LEU A 80 5.83 -5.60 24.98
N ASP A 81 6.06 -4.90 26.10
CA ASP A 81 6.44 -5.50 27.37
C ASP A 81 5.16 -5.96 28.08
N TRP A 82 4.67 -7.15 27.76
CA TRP A 82 3.53 -7.78 28.46
C TRP A 82 3.99 -8.63 29.63
#